data_AF-A0A7C6IYT9-F1
#
_entry.id   AF-A0A7C6IYT9-F1
#
_cell.length_a   1.000
_cell.length_b   1.000
_cell.length_c   1.000
_cell.angle_alpha   90.00
_cell.angle_beta   90.00
_cell.angle_gamma   90.00
#
_symmetry.space_group_name_H-M   'P 1'
#
loop_
_entity.id
_entity.type
_entity.pdbx_description
1 polymer ?
#
loop_
_entity_poly.entity_id
_entity_poly.type
_entity_poly.pdbx_seq_one_letter_code
_entity_poly.pdbx_strand_id
1 'polypeptide(L)'
;MPTTYTHYRFGQNVKEHLGGEIKKIICENNTLYNIGLHGPDILFYYKPIGYNTINQTGVALHNAMAEEFFKNGKKIINKHPDNRVALAYLFGFVCHFMLDSECHPYINESIKTIPVSHSAMEAEMDRMLMIKDGLNPIKYKPTKHIRSDKRVDELIALFYPKISPKQIGQT
;
A
#
# COMPACT_ATOMS: atom_id res chain seq x y z
N MET A 1 1.66 -9.76 -4.84
CA MET A 1 2.06 -8.42 -4.36
C MET A 1 3.56 -8.18 -4.40
N PRO A 2 4.09 -7.35 -5.33
CA PRO A 2 5.43 -6.77 -5.22
C PRO A 2 5.63 -6.29 -3.78
N THR A 3 6.65 -6.76 -3.07
CA THR A 3 6.51 -6.85 -1.60
C THR A 3 6.30 -5.52 -0.87
N THR A 4 7.33 -4.68 -0.67
CA THR A 4 7.17 -3.53 0.24
C THR A 4 7.97 -2.31 -0.23
N TYR A 5 9.20 -2.55 -0.68
CA TYR A 5 10.07 -1.51 -1.21
C TYR A 5 9.69 -1.10 -2.62
N THR A 6 9.26 -2.04 -3.46
CA THR A 6 8.86 -1.76 -4.85
C THR A 6 7.75 -0.72 -4.91
N HIS A 7 6.67 -0.90 -4.14
CA HIS A 7 5.59 0.08 -4.05
C HIS A 7 6.04 1.42 -3.48
N TYR A 8 6.84 1.38 -2.41
CA TYR A 8 7.41 2.59 -1.82
C TYR A 8 8.20 3.39 -2.86
N ARG A 9 9.19 2.75 -3.50
CA ARG A 9 10.05 3.36 -4.51
C ARG A 9 9.24 3.90 -5.68
N PHE A 10 8.27 3.15 -6.18
CA PHE A 10 7.38 3.59 -7.25
C PHE A 10 6.61 4.86 -6.86
N GLY A 11 5.99 4.88 -5.68
CA GLY A 11 5.29 6.07 -5.19
C GLY A 11 6.20 7.28 -5.01
N GLN A 12 7.42 7.08 -4.53
CA GLN A 12 8.39 8.18 -4.42
C GLN A 12 8.74 8.75 -5.79
N ASN A 13 8.97 7.90 -6.80
CA ASN A 13 9.20 8.35 -8.17
C ASN A 13 7.97 9.12 -8.72
N VAL A 14 6.75 8.62 -8.49
CA VAL A 14 5.53 9.32 -8.90
C VAL A 14 5.47 10.71 -8.25
N LYS A 15 5.68 10.79 -6.93
CA LYS A 15 5.69 12.06 -6.18
C LYS A 15 6.69 13.08 -6.73
N GLU A 16 7.85 12.64 -7.20
CA GLU A 16 8.85 13.53 -7.79
C GLU A 16 8.33 14.21 -9.06
N HIS A 17 7.57 13.48 -9.89
CA HIS A 17 7.02 13.94 -11.17
C HIS A 17 5.68 14.70 -11.03
N LEU A 18 5.05 14.66 -9.85
CA LEU A 18 3.86 15.44 -9.57
C LEU A 18 4.18 16.93 -9.36
N GLY A 19 3.18 17.77 -9.55
CA GLY A 19 3.24 19.21 -9.32
C GLY A 19 1.95 19.74 -8.68
N GLY A 20 1.96 21.04 -8.34
CA GLY A 20 0.80 21.74 -7.84
C GLY A 20 0.21 21.17 -6.55
N GLU A 21 -1.11 21.20 -6.46
CA GLU A 21 -1.83 20.90 -5.22
C GLU A 21 -1.71 19.44 -4.78
N ILE A 22 -1.63 18.50 -5.74
CA ILE A 22 -1.48 17.07 -5.42
C ILE A 22 -0.16 16.82 -4.70
N LYS A 23 0.95 17.35 -5.22
CA LYS A 23 2.27 17.23 -4.58
C LYS A 23 2.28 17.88 -3.20
N LYS A 24 1.64 19.05 -3.05
CA LYS A 24 1.50 19.74 -1.77
C LYS A 24 0.77 18.87 -0.73
N ILE A 25 -0.40 18.32 -1.09
CA ILE A 25 -1.17 17.41 -0.22
C ILE A 25 -0.33 16.21 0.22
N ILE A 26 0.37 15.57 -0.72
CA ILE A 26 1.23 14.42 -0.44
C ILE A 26 2.36 14.81 0.52
N CYS A 27 3.05 15.93 0.27
CA CYS A 27 4.18 16.38 1.10
C CYS A 27 3.75 16.72 2.54
N GLU A 28 2.61 17.39 2.70
CA GLU A 28 2.05 17.73 4.02
C GLU A 28 1.57 16.49 4.79
N ASN A 29 1.16 15.44 4.08
CA ASN A 29 0.56 14.22 4.65
C ASN A 29 1.36 12.96 4.27
N ASN A 30 2.70 13.08 4.24
CA ASN A 30 3.59 12.07 3.66
C ASN A 30 3.49 10.69 4.35
N THR A 31 3.18 10.64 5.65
CA THR A 31 2.95 9.37 6.36
C THR A 31 1.77 8.60 5.75
N LEU A 32 0.63 9.28 5.55
CA LEU A 32 -0.58 8.66 5.00
C LEU A 32 -0.38 8.25 3.55
N TYR A 33 0.29 9.08 2.75
CA TYR A 33 0.67 8.70 1.39
C TYR A 33 1.52 7.42 1.40
N ASN A 34 2.59 7.37 2.22
CA ASN A 34 3.48 6.22 2.29
C ASN A 34 2.78 4.94 2.77
N ILE A 35 1.81 5.04 3.69
CA ILE A 35 1.01 3.88 4.11
C ILE A 35 0.05 3.46 2.98
N GLY A 36 -0.57 4.42 2.30
CA GLY A 36 -1.42 4.17 1.14
C GLY A 36 -0.69 3.43 0.01
N LEU A 37 0.62 3.61 -0.16
CA LEU A 37 1.42 2.87 -1.16
C LEU A 37 1.40 1.35 -0.96
N HIS A 38 1.09 0.87 0.24
CA HIS A 38 0.93 -0.56 0.51
C HIS A 38 -0.49 -1.06 0.23
N GLY A 39 -1.42 -0.17 -0.10
CA GLY A 39 -2.78 -0.57 -0.43
C GLY A 39 -3.43 -1.41 0.68
N PRO A 40 -4.11 -2.54 0.36
CA PRO A 40 -4.65 -3.45 1.36
C PRO A 40 -3.58 -4.31 2.07
N ASP A 41 -2.31 -4.30 1.62
CA ASP A 41 -1.28 -5.20 2.15
C ASP A 41 -0.94 -4.96 3.62
N ILE A 42 -1.18 -3.75 4.13
CA ILE A 42 -1.00 -3.45 5.55
C ILE A 42 -1.78 -4.45 6.42
N LEU A 43 -2.93 -4.93 5.95
CA LEU A 43 -3.77 -5.87 6.69
C LEU A 43 -3.11 -7.25 6.86
N PHE A 44 -2.10 -7.60 6.05
CA PHE A 44 -1.33 -8.83 6.21
C PHE A 44 -0.35 -8.80 7.39
N TYR A 45 0.01 -7.60 7.88
CA TYR A 45 0.87 -7.47 9.04
C TYR A 45 0.13 -7.71 10.38
N TYR A 46 -1.21 -7.65 10.36
CA TYR A 46 -2.01 -7.98 11.54
C TYR A 46 -2.02 -9.49 11.80
N LYS A 47 -1.39 -9.90 12.91
CA LYS A 47 -1.26 -11.31 13.32
C LYS A 47 -0.88 -12.19 12.12
N PRO A 48 0.35 -12.03 11.59
CA PRO A 48 0.74 -12.53 10.28
C PRO A 48 0.83 -14.07 10.22
N ILE A 49 0.79 -14.73 11.39
CA ILE A 49 0.77 -16.18 11.49
C ILE A 49 -0.68 -16.66 11.45
N GLY A 50 -1.03 -17.39 10.38
CA GLY A 50 -2.33 -18.03 10.21
C GLY A 50 -3.41 -17.11 9.66
N TYR A 51 -4.61 -17.68 9.48
CA TYR A 51 -5.77 -16.96 8.95
C TYR A 51 -6.47 -16.16 10.03
N ASN A 52 -6.87 -14.92 9.71
CA ASN A 52 -7.71 -14.11 10.57
C ASN A 52 -8.59 -13.15 9.75
N THR A 53 -9.68 -12.65 10.34
CA THR A 53 -10.65 -11.81 9.61
C THR A 53 -10.04 -10.57 8.96
N ILE A 54 -8.98 -10.00 9.54
CA ILE A 54 -8.32 -8.79 9.02
C ILE A 54 -7.47 -9.12 7.80
N ASN A 55 -6.59 -10.13 7.88
CA ASN A 55 -5.79 -10.51 6.73
C ASN A 55 -6.66 -11.06 5.58
N GLN A 56 -7.79 -11.70 5.89
CA GLN A 56 -8.77 -12.11 4.88
C GLN A 56 -9.51 -10.94 4.25
N THR A 57 -9.66 -9.82 4.96
CA THR A 57 -10.16 -8.57 4.37
C THR A 57 -9.18 -8.02 3.33
N GLY A 58 -7.86 -8.11 3.61
CA GLY A 58 -6.82 -7.83 2.62
C GLY A 58 -7.01 -8.70 1.37
N VAL A 59 -7.00 -10.02 1.52
CA VAL A 59 -7.22 -10.97 0.40
C VAL A 59 -8.47 -10.63 -0.42
N ALA A 60 -9.59 -10.35 0.24
CA ALA A 60 -10.84 -10.01 -0.44
C ALA A 60 -10.71 -8.73 -1.28
N LEU A 61 -9.99 -7.71 -0.79
CA LEU A 61 -9.79 -6.46 -1.50
C LEU A 61 -8.88 -6.60 -2.73
N HIS A 62 -7.85 -7.46 -2.70
CA HIS A 62 -7.03 -7.75 -3.89
C HIS A 62 -7.82 -8.44 -5.01
N ASN A 63 -8.87 -9.19 -4.65
CA ASN A 63 -9.74 -9.87 -5.61
C ASN A 63 -10.94 -9.01 -6.06
N ALA A 64 -11.18 -7.89 -5.39
CA ALA A 64 -12.29 -7.00 -5.70
C ALA A 64 -11.91 -5.99 -6.79
N MET A 65 -12.93 -5.46 -7.47
CA MET A 65 -12.72 -4.34 -8.37
C MET A 65 -12.34 -3.10 -7.57
N ALA A 66 -11.22 -2.46 -7.94
CA ALA A 66 -10.71 -1.26 -7.29
C ALA A 66 -11.76 -0.12 -7.22
N GLU A 67 -12.68 -0.10 -8.18
CA GLU A 67 -13.78 0.86 -8.28
C GLU A 67 -14.60 0.97 -7.00
N GLU A 68 -14.91 -0.15 -6.33
CA GLU A 68 -15.72 -0.14 -5.11
C GLU A 68 -14.97 0.55 -3.97
N PHE A 69 -13.69 0.26 -3.83
CA PHE A 69 -12.82 0.90 -2.83
C PHE A 69 -12.75 2.42 -3.07
N PHE A 70 -12.51 2.86 -4.31
CA PHE A 70 -12.43 4.29 -4.62
C PHE A 70 -13.78 5.02 -4.51
N LYS A 71 -14.90 4.36 -4.83
CA LYS A 71 -16.25 4.89 -4.58
C LYS A 71 -16.48 5.13 -3.09
N ASN A 72 -16.05 4.20 -2.23
CA ASN A 72 -16.10 4.41 -0.78
C ASN A 72 -15.15 5.53 -0.34
N GLY A 73 -13.93 5.56 -0.87
CA GLY A 73 -12.95 6.61 -0.63
C GLY A 73 -13.48 8.02 -0.92
N LYS A 74 -14.21 8.19 -2.03
CA LYS A 74 -14.87 9.47 -2.37
C LYS A 74 -15.89 9.90 -1.30
N LYS A 75 -16.66 8.95 -0.75
CA LYS A 75 -17.61 9.24 0.34
C LYS A 75 -16.88 9.67 1.62
N ILE A 76 -15.74 9.06 1.92
CA ILE A 76 -14.91 9.40 3.09
C ILE A 76 -14.34 10.82 2.92
N ILE A 77 -13.72 11.12 1.77
CA ILE A 77 -13.20 12.47 1.44
C ILE A 77 -14.27 13.54 1.64
N ASN A 78 -15.48 13.30 1.13
CA ASN A 78 -16.57 14.29 1.19
C ASN A 78 -17.10 14.54 2.60
N LYS A 79 -16.93 13.59 3.52
CA LYS A 79 -17.43 13.68 4.91
C LYS A 79 -16.35 14.06 5.90
N HIS A 80 -15.07 13.87 5.57
CA HIS A 80 -13.98 14.11 6.49
C HIS A 80 -13.71 15.63 6.62
N PRO A 81 -13.61 16.19 7.84
CA PRO A 81 -13.39 17.62 8.04
C PRO A 81 -12.11 18.15 7.39
N ASP A 82 -11.07 17.31 7.36
CA ASP A 82 -9.84 17.56 6.60
C ASP A 82 -9.76 16.57 5.44
N ASN A 83 -10.18 16.99 4.26
CA ASN A 83 -10.18 16.10 3.09
C ASN A 83 -8.76 15.78 2.58
N ARG A 84 -7.74 16.59 2.93
CA ARG A 84 -6.37 16.43 2.42
C ARG A 84 -5.71 15.18 2.99
N VAL A 85 -5.97 14.86 4.26
CA VAL A 85 -5.43 13.64 4.88
C VAL A 85 -5.97 12.37 4.19
N ALA A 86 -7.28 12.34 3.92
CA ALA A 86 -7.92 11.22 3.21
C ALA A 86 -7.45 11.11 1.75
N LEU A 87 -7.27 12.25 1.08
CA LEU A 87 -6.73 12.32 -0.28
C LEU A 87 -5.30 11.79 -0.34
N ALA A 88 -4.43 12.15 0.61
CA ALA A 88 -3.05 11.67 0.63
C ALA A 88 -2.96 10.14 0.74
N TYR A 89 -3.75 9.54 1.62
CA TYR A 89 -3.86 8.08 1.73
C TYR A 89 -4.32 7.45 0.39
N LEU A 90 -5.39 8.01 -0.20
CA LEU A 90 -5.91 7.52 -1.47
C LEU A 90 -4.94 7.70 -2.64
N PHE A 91 -4.15 8.77 -2.70
CA PHE A 91 -3.13 8.92 -3.73
C PHE A 91 -2.07 7.83 -3.65
N GLY A 92 -1.68 7.43 -2.43
CA GLY A 92 -0.80 6.27 -2.24
C GLY A 92 -1.47 4.99 -2.74
N PHE A 93 -2.74 4.80 -2.37
CA PHE A 93 -3.54 3.63 -2.72
C PHE A 93 -3.75 3.50 -4.24
N VAL A 94 -3.90 4.62 -4.96
CA VAL A 94 -3.94 4.64 -6.43
C VAL A 94 -2.60 4.16 -7.00
N CYS A 95 -1.47 4.62 -6.47
CA CYS A 95 -0.15 4.17 -6.93
C CYS A 95 0.05 2.66 -6.71
N HIS A 96 -0.46 2.13 -5.60
CA HIS A 96 -0.45 0.69 -5.33
C HIS A 96 -1.19 -0.10 -6.42
N PHE A 97 -2.46 0.23 -6.66
CA PHE A 97 -3.28 -0.43 -7.66
C PHE A 97 -2.72 -0.31 -9.08
N MET A 98 -2.18 0.86 -9.43
CA MET A 98 -1.53 1.08 -10.72
C MET A 98 -0.33 0.16 -10.91
N LEU A 99 0.50 -0.03 -9.89
CA LEU A 99 1.68 -0.87 -10.02
C LEU A 99 1.30 -2.35 -10.11
N ASP A 100 0.36 -2.79 -9.29
CA ASP A 100 -0.16 -4.16 -9.31
C ASP A 100 -0.78 -4.54 -10.64
N SER A 101 -1.59 -3.66 -11.23
CA SER A 101 -2.27 -3.94 -12.50
C SER A 101 -1.27 -4.17 -13.64
N GLU A 102 -0.12 -3.49 -13.60
CA GLU A 102 0.96 -3.65 -14.58
C GLU A 102 1.85 -4.87 -14.28
N CYS A 103 2.11 -5.16 -13.00
CA CYS A 103 3.07 -6.20 -12.62
C CYS A 103 2.46 -7.62 -12.62
N HIS A 104 1.23 -7.77 -12.13
CA HIS A 104 0.61 -9.08 -11.97
C HIS A 104 0.46 -9.88 -13.27
N PRO A 105 0.09 -9.31 -14.43
CA PRO A 105 0.02 -10.06 -15.68
C PRO A 105 1.36 -10.73 -16.02
N TYR A 106 2.47 -10.00 -15.86
CA TYR A 106 3.81 -10.51 -16.12
C TYR A 106 4.23 -11.60 -15.13
N ILE A 107 4.01 -11.37 -13.83
CA ILE A 107 4.36 -12.33 -12.78
C ILE A 107 3.55 -13.63 -12.97
N ASN A 108 2.24 -13.50 -13.20
CA ASN A 108 1.35 -14.64 -13.38
C ASN A 108 1.67 -15.47 -14.63
N GLU A 109 2.17 -14.85 -15.69
CA GLU A 109 2.66 -15.58 -16.86
C GLU A 109 4.01 -16.24 -16.58
N SER A 110 4.92 -15.54 -15.92
CA SER A 110 6.29 -16.02 -15.65
C SER A 110 6.30 -17.27 -14.78
N ILE A 111 5.48 -17.32 -13.73
CA ILE A 111 5.42 -18.48 -12.81
C ILE A 111 4.87 -19.76 -13.45
N LYS A 112 4.26 -19.68 -14.65
CA LYS A 112 3.86 -20.88 -15.40
C LYS A 112 5.05 -21.63 -15.97
N THR A 113 6.17 -20.95 -16.16
CA THR A 113 7.36 -21.49 -16.84
C THR A 113 8.58 -21.56 -15.93
N ILE A 114 8.69 -20.65 -14.96
CA ILE A 114 9.80 -20.60 -13.99
C ILE A 114 9.33 -21.28 -12.70
N PRO A 115 10.09 -22.25 -12.12
CA PRO A 115 9.69 -22.98 -10.92
C PRO A 115 9.93 -22.16 -9.63
N VAL A 116 9.34 -20.96 -9.56
CA VAL A 116 9.39 -20.06 -8.40
C VAL A 116 7.98 -19.64 -8.03
N SER A 117 7.72 -19.36 -6.76
CA SER A 117 6.44 -18.84 -6.34
C SER A 117 6.25 -17.38 -6.77
N HIS A 118 4.99 -16.96 -6.88
CA HIS A 118 4.61 -15.56 -7.09
C HIS A 118 5.31 -14.64 -6.08
N SER A 119 5.23 -14.99 -4.79
CA SER A 119 5.89 -14.25 -3.71
C SER A 119 7.42 -14.21 -3.82
N ALA A 120 8.05 -15.24 -4.39
CA ALA A 120 9.50 -15.25 -4.59
C ALA A 120 9.91 -14.28 -5.70
N MET A 121 9.15 -14.18 -6.79
CA MET A 121 9.41 -13.18 -7.85
C MET A 121 9.30 -11.75 -7.30
N GLU A 122 8.34 -11.53 -6.41
CA GLU A 122 8.06 -10.22 -5.82
C GLU A 122 9.09 -9.79 -4.80
N ALA A 123 9.56 -10.74 -3.97
CA ALA A 123 10.69 -10.53 -3.08
C ALA A 123 11.97 -10.26 -3.87
N GLU A 124 12.17 -10.93 -5.00
CA GLU A 124 13.33 -10.74 -5.86
C GLU A 124 13.31 -9.37 -6.56
N MET A 125 12.13 -8.89 -6.98
CA MET A 125 11.96 -7.54 -7.51
C MET A 125 12.34 -6.48 -6.47
N ASP A 126 11.88 -6.63 -5.23
CA ASP A 126 12.27 -5.77 -4.10
C ASP A 126 13.78 -5.78 -3.90
N ARG A 127 14.40 -6.97 -3.84
CA ARG A 127 15.85 -7.13 -3.67
C ARG A 127 16.63 -6.44 -4.78
N MET A 128 16.25 -6.65 -6.04
CA MET A 128 16.88 -6.06 -7.21
C MET A 128 16.79 -4.53 -7.17
N LEU A 129 15.62 -3.97 -6.87
CA LEU A 129 15.43 -2.52 -6.80
C LEU A 129 16.21 -1.90 -5.63
N MET A 130 16.25 -2.57 -4.48
CA MET A 130 17.09 -2.12 -3.35
C MET A 130 18.57 -2.06 -3.75
N ILE A 131 19.10 -3.08 -4.41
CA ILE A 131 20.49 -3.09 -4.88
C ILE A 131 20.74 -1.97 -5.89
N LYS A 132 19.81 -1.78 -6.83
CA LYS A 132 19.88 -0.70 -7.84
C LYS A 132 19.96 0.69 -7.20
N ASP A 133 19.30 0.87 -6.06
CA ASP A 133 19.31 2.14 -5.31
C ASP A 133 20.45 2.20 -4.25
N GLY A 134 21.41 1.27 -4.29
CA GLY A 134 22.57 1.25 -3.38
C GLY A 134 22.26 0.80 -1.95
N LEU A 135 21.11 0.16 -1.72
CA LEU A 135 20.72 -0.37 -0.43
C LEU A 135 21.21 -1.81 -0.24
N ASN A 136 21.44 -2.20 1.01
CA ASN A 136 21.71 -3.59 1.38
C ASN A 136 20.38 -4.30 1.70
N PRO A 137 19.91 -5.27 0.90
CA PRO A 137 18.60 -5.90 1.10
C PRO A 137 18.47 -6.69 2.41
N ILE A 138 19.59 -7.12 3.00
CA ILE A 138 19.61 -7.88 4.26
C ILE A 138 19.45 -6.93 5.46
N LYS A 139 20.01 -5.71 5.36
CA LYS A 139 20.02 -4.72 6.46
C LYS A 139 18.89 -3.71 6.37
N TYR A 140 18.40 -3.45 5.16
CA TYR A 140 17.36 -2.47 4.94
C TYR A 140 16.04 -2.95 5.56
N LYS A 141 15.28 -2.03 6.16
CA LYS A 141 13.95 -2.31 6.71
C LYS A 141 12.89 -1.73 5.75
N PRO A 142 12.25 -2.55 4.90
CA PRO A 142 11.32 -2.08 3.89
C PRO A 142 10.08 -1.41 4.47
N THR A 143 9.73 -1.69 5.72
CA THR A 143 8.54 -1.14 6.40
C THR A 143 8.80 0.14 7.20
N LYS A 144 10.03 0.69 7.19
CA LYS A 144 10.43 1.82 8.07
C LYS A 144 9.59 3.09 7.92
N HIS A 145 8.91 3.26 6.78
CA HIS A 145 8.04 4.40 6.47
C HIS A 145 6.59 4.21 6.93
N ILE A 146 6.21 2.99 7.34
CA ILE A 146 4.91 2.72 7.95
C ILE A 146 5.00 3.18 9.40
N ARG A 147 4.26 4.25 9.73
CA ARG A 147 4.22 4.82 11.08
C ARG A 147 2.77 4.97 11.50
N SER A 148 2.40 4.22 12.52
CA SER A 148 1.09 4.34 13.15
C SER A 148 1.09 5.46 14.20
N ASP A 149 -0.02 6.18 14.23
CA ASP A 149 -0.44 7.02 15.35
C ASP A 149 -1.97 7.04 15.39
N LYS A 150 -2.53 7.53 16.50
CA LYS A 150 -3.99 7.53 16.71
C LYS A 150 -4.77 8.18 15.55
N ARG A 151 -4.30 9.29 14.99
CA ARG A 151 -4.99 10.00 13.91
C ARG A 151 -4.89 9.25 12.59
N VAL A 152 -3.72 8.69 12.31
CA VAL A 152 -3.48 7.83 11.14
C VAL A 152 -4.39 6.60 11.20
N ASP A 153 -4.43 5.93 12.35
CA ASP A 153 -5.23 4.72 12.55
C ASP A 153 -6.74 5.00 12.41
N GLU A 154 -7.21 6.10 13.01
CA GLU A 154 -8.61 6.54 12.92
C GLU A 154 -9.02 6.83 11.48
N LEU A 155 -8.16 7.52 10.72
CA LEU A 155 -8.43 7.84 9.31
C LEU A 155 -8.45 6.58 8.44
N ILE A 156 -7.44 5.72 8.57
CA ILE A 156 -7.31 4.49 7.76
C ILE A 156 -8.49 3.56 8.04
N ALA A 157 -8.92 3.42 9.30
CA ALA A 157 -10.06 2.59 9.67
C ALA A 157 -11.37 2.99 8.95
N LEU A 158 -11.53 4.27 8.55
CA LEU A 158 -12.70 4.70 7.76
C LEU A 158 -12.82 3.96 6.42
N PHE A 159 -11.68 3.54 5.85
CA PHE A 159 -11.62 2.80 4.58
C PHE A 159 -11.98 1.31 4.75
N TYR A 160 -12.02 0.81 5.98
CA TYR A 160 -12.27 -0.60 6.31
C TYR A 160 -13.40 -0.73 7.34
N PRO A 161 -14.68 -0.74 6.91
CA PRO A 161 -15.84 -0.63 7.82
C PRO A 161 -15.91 -1.67 8.96
N LYS A 162 -15.20 -2.80 8.84
CA LYS A 162 -15.18 -3.90 9.82
C LYS A 162 -13.90 -3.96 10.67
N ILE A 163 -13.00 -2.99 10.51
CA ILE A 163 -11.69 -2.96 11.19
C ILE A 163 -11.63 -1.69 12.03
N SER A 164 -11.39 -1.85 13.33
CA SER A 164 -11.28 -0.73 14.27
C SER A 164 -9.92 -0.01 14.14
N PRO A 165 -9.81 1.27 14.53
CA PRO A 165 -8.53 1.99 14.59
C PRO A 165 -7.47 1.23 15.40
N LYS A 166 -7.86 0.62 16.53
CA LYS A 166 -6.94 -0.19 17.34
C LYS A 166 -6.35 -1.37 16.58
N GLN A 167 -7.13 -2.00 15.70
CA GLN A 167 -6.65 -3.10 14.87
C GLN A 167 -5.75 -2.61 13.74
N ILE A 168 -6.03 -1.42 13.17
CA ILE A 168 -5.11 -0.77 12.22
C ILE A 168 -3.79 -0.41 12.89
N GLY A 169 -3.78 0.15 14.10
CA GLY A 169 -2.52 0.43 14.82
C GLY A 169 -1.72 -0.83 15.20
N GLN A 170 -2.26 -2.03 14.93
CA GLN A 170 -1.61 -3.33 15.16
C GLN A 170 -1.19 -4.02 13.84
N THR A 171 -1.46 -3.41 12.68
CA THR A 171 -0.86 -3.78 11.40
C THR A 171 0.52 -3.16 11.30
#